data_AF-A0A5K0YNT4-F1
#
_entry.id   AF-A0A5K0YNT4-F1
#
_cell.length_a   1.000
_cell.length_b   1.000
_cell.length_c   1.000
_cell.angle_alpha   90.00
_cell.angle_beta   90.00
_cell.angle_gamma   90.00
#
_symmetry.space_group_name_H-M   'P 1'
#
loop_
_entity.id
_entity.type
_entity.pdbx_description
1 polymer ?
#
loop_
_entity_poly.entity_id
_entity_poly.type
_entity_poly.pdbx_seq_one_letter_code
_entity_poly.pdbx_strand_id
1 'polypeptide(L)'
;KTYRIRVHHVGISTSLNFRIQNHNLNLAEVEGSYTTQQNYTSLDIHVGQSYTFLVSMDQNASTDYYIVASARFVNTTIWQRVTGVAILQYSNSKGPAKGPLPSSPDDFYDKYFSMNQARSI
;
A
#
# COMPACT_ATOMS: atom_id res chain seq x y z
N LYS A 1 -10.13 -15.75 3.43
CA LYS A 1 -10.56 -15.50 2.02
C LYS A 1 -9.53 -14.61 1.36
N THR A 2 -9.27 -14.76 0.07
CA THR A 2 -8.32 -13.90 -0.65
C THR A 2 -9.07 -13.03 -1.65
N TYR A 3 -8.74 -11.75 -1.68
CA TYR A 3 -9.37 -10.76 -2.56
C TYR A 3 -8.35 -10.19 -3.52
N ARG A 4 -8.78 -9.97 -4.77
CA ARG A 4 -7.99 -9.29 -5.79
C ARG A 4 -8.29 -7.79 -5.76
N ILE A 5 -7.30 -6.99 -5.39
CA ILE A 5 -7.39 -5.53 -5.30
C ILE A 5 -6.60 -4.92 -6.45
N ARG A 6 -7.27 -4.07 -7.24
CA ARG A 6 -6.63 -3.29 -8.31
C ARG A 6 -6.44 -1.87 -7.85
N VAL A 7 -5.20 -1.42 -7.83
CA VAL A 7 -4.80 -0.08 -7.38
C VAL A 7 -4.26 0.68 -8.57
N HIS A 8 -4.84 1.85 -8.83
CA HIS A 8 -4.49 2.70 -9.96
C HIS A 8 -4.13 4.09 -9.42
N HIS A 9 -2.96 4.60 -9.79
CA HIS A 9 -2.58 5.95 -9.42
C HIS A 9 -2.97 6.94 -10.51
N VAL A 10 -4.14 7.55 -10.32
CA VAL A 10 -4.76 8.55 -11.23
C VAL A 10 -4.42 10.00 -10.87
N GLY A 11 -3.45 10.21 -9.98
CA GLY A 11 -2.98 11.54 -9.59
C GLY A 11 -2.15 12.22 -10.68
N ILE A 12 -1.80 13.48 -10.44
CA ILE A 12 -0.98 14.29 -11.37
C ILE A 12 0.48 14.45 -10.92
N SER A 13 0.80 14.05 -9.68
CA SER A 13 2.11 14.29 -9.07
C SER A 13 2.38 13.33 -7.92
N THR A 14 3.66 13.20 -7.56
CA THR A 14 4.20 12.40 -6.44
C THR A 14 4.04 10.89 -6.63
N SER A 15 4.73 10.09 -5.82
CA SER A 15 4.51 8.65 -5.75
C SER A 15 3.71 8.34 -4.51
N LEU A 16 2.83 7.34 -4.55
CA LEU A 16 2.05 6.92 -3.39
C LEU A 16 2.57 5.59 -2.86
N ASN A 17 2.87 5.52 -1.57
CA ASN A 17 3.11 4.25 -0.91
C ASN A 17 1.78 3.67 -0.43
N PHE A 18 1.37 2.55 -1.02
CA PHE A 18 0.16 1.82 -0.68
C PHE A 18 0.47 0.65 0.26
N ARG A 19 -0.32 0.51 1.32
CA ARG A 19 -0.18 -0.56 2.32
C ARG A 19 -1.48 -0.80 3.07
N ILE A 20 -1.61 -2.01 3.61
CA ILE A 20 -2.73 -2.42 4.44
C ILE A 20 -2.16 -2.88 5.78
N GLN A 21 -2.70 -2.36 6.87
CA GLN A 21 -2.26 -2.67 8.22
C GLN A 21 -2.33 -4.19 8.46
N ASN A 22 -1.20 -4.77 8.87
CA ASN A 22 -1.03 -6.20 9.17
C ASN A 22 -1.38 -7.15 8.01
N HIS A 23 -1.46 -6.68 6.76
CA HIS A 23 -1.71 -7.55 5.62
C HIS A 23 -0.56 -7.49 4.63
N ASN A 24 -0.20 -8.65 4.09
CA ASN A 24 0.72 -8.73 2.98
C ASN A 24 -0.03 -8.54 1.65
N LEU A 25 0.62 -7.86 0.73
CA LEU A 25 0.21 -7.63 -0.64
C LEU A 25 0.98 -8.59 -1.53
N ASN A 26 0.33 -9.64 -2.03
CA ASN A 26 0.96 -10.51 -3.02
C ASN A 26 0.76 -9.91 -4.42
N LEU A 27 1.84 -9.47 -5.06
CA LEU A 27 1.80 -8.87 -6.39
C LEU A 27 1.45 -9.91 -7.44
N ALA A 28 0.38 -9.68 -8.20
CA ALA A 28 -0.09 -10.60 -9.23
C ALA A 28 0.01 -10.03 -10.66
N GLU A 29 -0.27 -8.73 -10.84
CA GLU A 29 -0.18 -8.08 -12.16
C GLU A 29 0.42 -6.68 -12.00
N VAL A 30 1.21 -6.28 -13.00
CA VAL A 30 1.78 -4.94 -13.16
C VAL A 30 1.43 -4.44 -14.55
N GLU A 31 0.71 -3.33 -14.61
CA GLU A 31 0.36 -2.63 -15.86
C GLU A 31 -0.27 -3.54 -16.93
N GLY A 32 -1.04 -4.53 -16.49
CA GLY A 32 -1.75 -5.48 -17.36
C GLY A 32 -0.95 -6.74 -17.73
N SER A 33 0.27 -6.90 -17.20
CA SER A 33 1.08 -8.11 -17.38
C SER A 33 1.22 -8.89 -16.08
N TYR A 34 1.15 -10.22 -16.17
CA TYR A 34 1.40 -11.10 -15.02
C TYR A 34 2.90 -11.11 -14.68
N THR A 35 3.21 -10.95 -13.40
CA THR A 35 4.59 -10.99 -12.89
C THR A 35 4.80 -12.21 -12.00
N THR A 36 6.05 -12.50 -11.66
CA THR A 36 6.35 -13.47 -10.61
C THR A 36 5.73 -13.00 -9.29
N GLN A 37 4.99 -13.89 -8.62
CA GLN A 37 4.32 -13.54 -7.38
C GLN A 37 5.33 -13.28 -6.26
N GLN A 38 5.23 -12.10 -5.65
CA GLN A 38 6.06 -11.67 -4.54
C GLN A 38 5.21 -10.97 -3.48
N ASN A 39 5.56 -11.21 -2.22
CA ASN A 39 4.89 -10.60 -1.09
C ASN A 39 5.55 -9.29 -0.70
N TYR A 40 4.76 -8.24 -0.62
CA TYR A 40 5.15 -6.92 -0.15
C TYR A 40 4.32 -6.50 1.06
N THR A 41 4.91 -5.79 2.01
CA THR A 41 4.18 -5.14 3.11
C THR A 41 3.68 -3.75 2.71
N SER A 42 4.38 -3.11 1.76
CA SER A 42 3.98 -1.86 1.12
C SER A 42 4.58 -1.79 -0.28
N LEU A 43 3.95 -1.03 -1.17
CA LEU A 43 4.43 -0.84 -2.54
C LEU A 43 4.29 0.62 -2.95
N ASP A 44 5.34 1.19 -3.55
CA ASP A 44 5.31 2.51 -4.16
C ASP A 44 4.71 2.43 -5.57
N ILE A 45 3.67 3.21 -5.79
CA ILE A 45 2.92 3.29 -7.05
C ILE A 45 3.13 4.70 -7.62
N HIS A 46 3.74 4.79 -8.79
CA HIS A 46 3.99 6.06 -9.49
C HIS A 46 2.78 6.47 -10.33
N VAL A 47 2.74 7.74 -10.73
CA VAL A 47 1.64 8.30 -11.54
C VAL A 47 1.47 7.50 -12.83
N GLY A 48 0.23 7.14 -13.15
CA GLY A 48 -0.11 6.38 -14.36
C GLY A 48 0.03 4.87 -14.21
N GLN A 49 0.68 4.39 -13.15
CA GLN A 49 0.86 2.96 -12.95
C GLN A 49 -0.37 2.28 -12.35
N SER A 50 -0.48 0.99 -12.66
CA SER A 50 -1.57 0.12 -12.22
C SER A 50 -1.01 -1.19 -11.70
N TYR A 51 -1.42 -1.58 -10.49
CA TYR A 51 -0.97 -2.81 -9.83
C TYR A 51 -2.16 -3.63 -9.35
N THR A 52 -2.06 -4.95 -9.50
CA THR A 52 -3.04 -5.89 -8.96
C THR A 52 -2.39 -6.71 -7.85
N PHE A 53 -3.02 -6.70 -6.68
CA PHE A 53 -2.60 -7.47 -5.51
C PHE A 53 -3.61 -8.55 -5.15
N LEU A 54 -3.13 -9.70 -4.69
CA LEU A 54 -3.90 -10.69 -3.97
C LEU A 54 -3.66 -10.47 -2.48
N VAL A 55 -4.73 -10.17 -1.74
CA VAL A 55 -4.67 -9.91 -0.30
C VAL A 55 -5.47 -10.96 0.43
N SER A 56 -4.79 -11.72 1.27
CA SER A 56 -5.40 -12.73 2.13
C SER A 56 -5.96 -12.07 3.39
N MET A 57 -7.24 -12.31 3.67
CA MET A 57 -7.88 -11.92 4.94
C MET A 57 -7.60 -13.02 5.97
N ASP A 58 -6.38 -13.01 6.49
CA ASP A 58 -5.82 -13.99 7.43
C ASP A 58 -5.58 -13.42 8.83
N GLN A 59 -5.96 -12.17 9.06
CA GLN A 59 -5.77 -11.50 10.34
C GLN A 59 -6.93 -11.78 11.32
N ASN A 60 -6.73 -11.41 12.58
CA ASN A 60 -7.72 -11.63 13.64
C ASN A 60 -8.87 -10.61 13.57
N ALA A 61 -10.11 -11.06 13.40
CA ALA A 61 -11.31 -10.22 13.33
C ALA A 61 -11.72 -9.53 14.67
N SER A 62 -10.78 -9.30 15.57
CA SER A 62 -11.05 -8.57 16.82
C SER A 62 -11.21 -7.06 16.57
N THR A 63 -10.63 -6.54 15.48
CA THR A 63 -10.73 -5.13 15.05
C THR A 63 -10.69 -5.03 13.53
N ASP A 64 -11.12 -3.88 13.01
CA ASP A 64 -10.87 -3.49 11.61
C ASP A 64 -9.40 -3.10 11.38
N TYR A 65 -9.04 -2.88 10.11
CA TYR A 65 -7.68 -2.57 9.69
C TYR A 65 -7.62 -1.30 8.83
N TYR A 66 -6.54 -0.54 8.93
CA TYR A 66 -6.33 0.63 8.07
C TYR A 66 -5.76 0.24 6.70
N ILE A 67 -6.32 0.80 5.64
CA ILE A 67 -5.69 0.88 4.32
C ILE A 67 -5.11 2.28 4.20
N VAL A 68 -3.83 2.40 3.86
CA VAL A 68 -3.14 3.69 3.83
C VAL A 68 -2.45 3.89 2.48
N ALA A 69 -2.67 5.07 1.91
CA ALA A 69 -1.93 5.59 0.78
C ALA A 69 -1.31 6.92 1.17
N SER A 70 0.01 7.01 1.23
CA SER A 70 0.72 8.24 1.64
C SER A 70 1.68 8.71 0.57
N ALA A 71 1.73 10.01 0.33
CA ALA A 71 2.67 10.62 -0.60
C ALA A 71 4.13 10.41 -0.16
N ARG A 72 4.97 10.02 -1.12
CA ARG A 72 6.42 9.83 -1.00
C ARG A 72 7.16 10.96 -1.69
N PHE A 73 8.39 11.21 -1.25
CA PHE A 73 9.30 12.19 -1.87
C PHE A 73 8.75 13.62 -1.91
N VAL A 74 7.99 14.00 -0.87
CA VAL A 74 7.43 15.35 -0.74
C VAL A 74 8.35 16.19 0.12
N ASN A 75 8.75 17.37 -0.38
CA ASN A 75 9.45 18.36 0.43
C ASN A 75 8.44 19.02 1.39
N THR A 76 8.48 18.61 2.66
CA THR A 76 7.52 19.03 3.69
C THR A 76 7.62 20.51 4.08
N THR A 77 8.71 21.19 3.70
CA THR A 77 8.87 22.63 3.89
C THR A 77 7.99 23.44 2.93
N ILE A 78 7.68 22.87 1.76
CA ILE A 78 6.91 23.54 0.69
C ILE A 78 5.48 22.96 0.60
N TRP A 79 5.33 21.65 0.82
CA TRP A 79 4.08 20.93 0.62
C TRP A 79 3.75 20.03 1.80
N GLN A 80 2.50 20.05 2.27
CA GLN A 80 2.07 19.11 3.30
C GLN A 80 1.98 17.69 2.72
N ARG A 81 2.56 16.71 3.44
CA ARG A 81 2.45 15.31 3.05
C ARG A 81 1.02 14.81 3.26
N VAL A 82 0.35 14.52 2.15
CA VAL A 82 -1.03 14.02 2.17
C VAL A 82 -1.05 12.51 2.42
N THR A 83 -1.96 12.08 3.30
CA THR A 83 -2.18 10.65 3.62
C THR A 83 -3.67 10.36 3.52
N GLY A 84 -4.04 9.46 2.60
CA GLY A 84 -5.37 8.87 2.51
C GLY A 84 -5.47 7.64 3.40
N VAL A 85 -6.57 7.53 4.14
CA VAL A 85 -6.85 6.39 5.02
C VAL A 85 -8.24 5.87 4.70
N ALA A 86 -8.36 4.55 4.54
CA ALA A 86 -9.63 3.84 4.46
C ALA A 86 -9.66 2.70 5.48
N ILE A 87 -10.86 2.13 5.70
CA ILE A 87 -11.08 1.05 6.67
C ILE A 87 -11.37 -0.24 5.90
N LEU A 88 -10.60 -1.28 6.21
CA LEU A 88 -10.87 -2.66 5.84
C LEU A 88 -11.59 -3.34 7.01
N GLN A 89 -12.90 -3.48 6.87
CA GLN A 89 -13.74 -4.12 7.88
C GLN A 89 -14.00 -5.58 7.51
N TYR A 90 -13.72 -6.49 8.45
CA TYR A 90 -14.13 -7.88 8.32
C TYR A 90 -15.60 -8.04 8.69
N SER A 91 -16.32 -8.95 8.02
CA SER A 91 -17.75 -9.18 8.30
C SER A 91 -18.01 -9.69 9.72
N ASN A 92 -17.03 -10.33 10.35
CA ASN A 92 -17.07 -10.81 11.74
C ASN A 92 -16.22 -9.93 12.69
N SER A 93 -15.91 -8.69 12.29
CA SER A 93 -15.14 -7.75 13.10
C SER A 93 -15.89 -7.40 14.39
N LYS A 94 -15.15 -7.30 15.50
CA LYS A 94 -15.69 -6.97 16.82
C LYS A 94 -15.46 -5.51 17.25
N GLY A 95 -14.83 -4.69 16.40
CA GLY A 95 -14.59 -3.29 16.74
C GLY A 95 -13.86 -2.51 15.65
N PRO A 96 -13.79 -1.18 15.79
CA PRO A 96 -13.14 -0.31 14.82
C PRO A 96 -11.63 -0.55 14.75
N ALA A 97 -11.00 -0.02 13.71
CA ALA A 97 -9.56 -0.11 13.53
C ALA A 97 -8.80 0.54 14.69
N LYS A 98 -7.76 -0.15 15.18
CA LYS A 98 -6.97 0.28 16.34
C LYS A 98 -5.48 0.33 16.02
N GLY A 99 -4.78 1.13 16.83
CA GLY A 99 -3.32 1.31 16.73
C GLY A 99 -2.93 2.44 15.77
N PRO A 100 -1.61 2.70 15.65
CA PRO A 100 -1.11 3.70 14.73
C PRO A 100 -1.31 3.26 13.27
N LEU A 101 -1.39 4.24 12.37
CA LEU A 101 -1.32 3.95 10.93
C LEU A 101 0.01 3.25 10.63
N PRO A 102 0.04 2.23 9.75
CA PRO A 102 1.29 1.63 9.31
C PRO A 102 2.22 2.72 8.78
N SER A 103 3.50 2.70 9.16
CA SER A 103 4.49 3.66 8.67
C SER A 103 4.76 3.42 7.19
N SER A 104 5.03 4.49 6.43
CA SER A 104 5.62 4.34 5.11
C SER A 104 7.12 4.05 5.26
N PRO A 105 7.80 3.61 4.19
CA PRO A 105 9.26 3.65 4.16
C PRO A 105 9.77 5.08 4.38
N ASP A 106 10.96 5.18 4.97
CA ASP A 106 11.59 6.45 5.33
C ASP A 106 12.34 7.04 4.14
N ASP A 107 11.92 8.23 3.67
CA ASP A 107 12.50 8.86 2.49
C ASP A 107 13.94 9.37 2.71
N PHE A 108 14.35 9.60 3.96
CA PHE A 108 15.68 10.10 4.29
C PHE A 108 16.70 8.96 4.37
N TYR A 109 16.32 7.87 5.05
CA TYR A 109 17.20 6.72 5.29
C TYR A 109 17.08 5.63 4.22
N ASP A 110 15.92 5.48 3.56
CA ASP A 110 15.65 4.46 2.55
C ASP A 110 15.39 5.05 1.17
N LYS A 111 16.41 5.75 0.66
CA LYS A 111 16.37 6.41 -0.66
C LYS A 111 16.23 5.45 -1.83
N TYR A 112 16.60 4.19 -1.64
CA TYR A 112 16.61 3.19 -2.70
C TYR A 112 15.42 2.24 -2.66
N PHE A 113 14.49 2.37 -1.69
CA PHE A 113 13.30 1.53 -1.57
C PHE A 113 12.58 1.33 -2.91
N SER A 114 12.18 2.44 -3.55
CA SER A 114 11.40 2.41 -4.80
C SER A 114 12.19 1.78 -5.95
N MET A 115 13.50 2.00 -5.99
CA MET A 115 14.39 1.41 -7.00
C MET A 115 14.58 -0.10 -6.78
N ASN A 116 14.77 -0.52 -5.52
CA ASN A 116 14.93 -1.93 -5.15
C ASN A 116 13.64 -2.71 -5.42
N GLN A 117 12.49 -2.10 -5.11
CA GLN A 117 11.20 -2.63 -5.49
C GLN A 117 11.07 -2.77 -7.01
N ALA A 118 11.39 -1.74 -7.79
CA ALA A 118 11.32 -1.80 -9.25
C ALA A 118 12.22 -2.90 -9.85
N ARG A 119 13.32 -3.25 -9.18
CA ARG A 119 14.21 -4.36 -9.59
C ARG A 119 13.70 -5.73 -9.20
N SER A 120 12.81 -5.84 -8.22
CA SER A 120 12.29 -7.13 -7.77
C SER A 120 11.04 -7.57 -8.54
N ILE A 121 10.36 -6.63 -9.21
CA ILE A 121 9.19 -6.84 -10.07
C ILE A 121 9.62 -7.29 -11.46
#